data_AF-A0A257UGA3-F1
#
_entry.id   AF-A0A257UGA3-F1
#
_cell.length_a   1.000
_cell.length_b   1.000
_cell.length_c   1.000
_cell.angle_alpha   90.00
_cell.angle_beta   90.00
_cell.angle_gamma   90.00
#
_symmetry.space_group_name_H-M   'P 1'
#
loop_
_entity.id
_entity.type
_entity.pdbx_description
1 polymer ?
#
loop_
_entity_poly.entity_id
_entity_poly.type
_entity_poly.pdbx_seq_one_letter_code
_entity_poly.pdbx_strand_id
1 'polypeptide(L)'
;MTLLVGNGVLPRSEEFIREVRRAARIERRPTTITDSELVKANGASRALERAALWLSPKIVERYAPDDFAAWSGDDQHSLRQAVDDFRAVAAAVPSNKPATREQFSRGLDALDQLQRAVQRIVLSDWLESVERLTVQAEQWAREFGWQSRRERKQLEETVLGNYSLPQLQFYAEQHLYVLDPVARFVPGASGAFDLSIQPSYYLTSLYRDFDKVWHIHLDLKHGANGGRVEPWSKGAFKQSVEDLRALL
;
A
#
# COMPACT_ATOMS: atom_id res chain seq x y z
N MET A 1 1.57 -1.11 -18.12
CA MET A 1 0.23 -1.55 -17.71
C MET A 1 -0.41 -0.40 -16.96
N THR A 2 -1.13 0.45 -17.68
CA THR A 2 -1.83 1.60 -17.10
C THR A 2 -3.22 1.10 -16.75
N LEU A 3 -3.42 0.70 -15.49
CA LEU A 3 -4.76 0.42 -15.00
C LEU A 3 -5.58 1.70 -15.20
N LEU A 4 -6.58 1.65 -16.07
CA LEU A 4 -7.62 2.68 -16.18
C LEU A 4 -8.51 2.53 -14.93
N VAL A 5 -7.93 2.80 -13.76
CA VAL A 5 -8.69 3.06 -12.55
C VAL A 5 -9.46 4.33 -12.84
N GLY A 6 -10.77 4.34 -12.55
CA GLY A 6 -11.65 5.46 -12.84
C GLY A 6 -11.00 6.80 -12.46
N ASN A 7 -11.37 7.87 -13.16
CA ASN A 7 -10.89 9.25 -12.97
C ASN A 7 -11.14 9.83 -11.55
N GLY A 8 -11.31 8.99 -10.52
CA GLY A 8 -11.39 9.35 -9.13
C GLY A 8 -10.14 10.13 -8.72
N VAL A 9 -10.38 11.40 -8.40
CA VAL A 9 -9.38 12.26 -7.78
C VAL A 9 -8.91 11.58 -6.50
N LEU A 10 -7.60 11.39 -6.38
CA LEU A 10 -6.99 10.77 -5.20
C LEU A 10 -7.39 11.58 -3.94
N PRO A 11 -8.00 10.97 -2.91
CA PRO A 11 -8.33 11.71 -1.71
C PRO A 11 -7.08 12.30 -1.05
N ARG A 12 -7.20 13.50 -0.50
CA ARG A 12 -6.10 14.23 0.14
C ARG A 12 -5.38 13.41 1.23
N SER A 13 -6.12 12.62 2.01
CA SER A 13 -5.55 11.71 3.00
C SER A 13 -4.63 10.67 2.37
N GLU A 14 -5.03 10.07 1.25
CA GLU A 14 -4.22 9.08 0.54
C GLU A 14 -3.02 9.74 -0.16
N GLU A 15 -3.17 10.96 -0.67
CA GLU A 15 -2.03 11.75 -1.18
C GLU A 15 -0.98 11.98 -0.10
N PHE A 16 -1.41 12.42 1.08
CA PHE A 16 -0.54 12.61 2.23
C PHE A 16 0.18 11.30 2.61
N ILE A 17 -0.55 10.19 2.74
CA ILE A 17 0.04 8.87 3.05
C ILE A 17 1.09 8.47 2.00
N ARG A 18 0.83 8.74 0.72
CA ARG A 18 1.76 8.44 -0.38
C ARG A 18 3.00 9.33 -0.36
N GLU A 19 2.89 10.58 0.04
CA GLU A 19 4.05 11.47 0.21
C GLU A 19 4.90 11.03 1.41
N VAL A 20 4.31 10.66 2.55
CA VAL A 20 5.03 10.05 3.68
C VAL A 20 5.77 8.78 3.24
N ARG A 21 5.11 7.90 2.47
CA ARG A 21 5.74 6.71 1.88
C ARG A 21 6.89 7.06 0.94
N ARG A 22 6.73 8.09 0.12
CA ARG A 22 7.79 8.55 -0.81
C ARG A 22 8.99 9.06 -0.02
N ALA A 23 8.78 9.87 1.02
CA ALA A 23 9.83 10.35 1.92
C ALA A 23 10.59 9.17 2.57
N ALA A 24 9.86 8.20 3.14
CA ALA A 24 10.41 6.98 3.73
C ALA A 24 11.28 6.20 2.73
N ARG A 25 10.83 6.07 1.48
CA ARG A 25 11.59 5.36 0.44
C ARG A 25 12.83 6.13 0.00
N ILE A 26 12.77 7.46 -0.07
CA ILE A 26 13.93 8.30 -0.42
C ILE A 26 14.98 8.20 0.67
N GLU A 27 14.57 8.18 1.95
CA GLU A 27 15.44 8.02 3.11
C GLU A 27 16.14 6.65 3.10
N ARG A 28 15.39 5.53 3.04
CA ARG A 28 15.95 4.16 3.11
C ARG A 28 16.75 3.68 1.89
N ARG A 29 16.69 4.39 0.76
CA ARG A 29 17.36 3.94 -0.49
C ARG A 29 18.88 3.83 -0.25
N PRO A 30 19.48 2.63 -0.35
CA PRO A 30 20.86 2.39 0.06
C PRO A 30 21.81 3.33 -0.67
N THR A 31 22.64 4.04 0.09
CA THR A 31 23.89 4.58 -0.44
C THR A 31 24.85 3.42 -0.57
N THR A 32 25.39 3.20 -1.77
CA THR A 32 26.48 2.24 -2.00
C THR A 32 27.52 2.39 -0.89
N ILE A 33 27.63 1.38 -0.02
CA ILE A 33 28.65 1.35 1.02
C ILE A 33 29.95 1.04 0.31
N THR A 34 30.95 1.89 0.50
CA THR A 34 32.29 1.71 -0.05
C THR A 34 33.25 1.76 1.12
N ASP A 35 34.19 0.82 1.15
CA ASP A 35 35.07 0.60 2.32
C ASP A 35 36.22 1.62 2.43
N SER A 36 36.15 2.74 1.71
CA SER A 36 37.20 3.75 1.67
C SER A 36 36.90 4.93 2.59
N GLU A 37 37.84 5.26 3.48
CA GLU A 37 37.73 6.36 4.45
C GLU A 37 37.48 7.74 3.80
N LEU A 38 38.08 7.99 2.63
CA LEU A 38 37.85 9.20 1.84
C LEU A 38 36.41 9.29 1.30
N VAL A 39 35.72 8.15 1.16
CA VAL A 39 34.33 8.10 0.70
C VAL A 39 33.34 8.32 1.85
N LYS A 40 33.74 8.10 3.12
CA LYS A 40 32.87 8.35 4.29
C LYS A 40 32.47 9.83 4.43
N ALA A 41 33.40 10.77 4.19
CA ALA A 41 33.10 12.20 4.20
C ALA A 41 32.13 12.60 3.07
N ASN A 42 32.31 12.02 1.88
CA ASN A 42 31.39 12.18 0.74
C ASN A 42 30.02 11.54 1.00
N GLY A 43 29.98 10.44 1.77
CA GLY A 43 28.75 9.77 2.20
C GLY A 43 27.89 10.67 3.08
N ALA A 44 28.49 11.36 4.06
CA ALA A 44 27.78 12.31 4.92
C ALA A 44 27.21 13.50 4.12
N SER A 45 27.99 14.07 3.19
CA SER A 45 27.50 15.16 2.33
C SER A 45 26.33 14.71 1.45
N ARG A 46 26.41 13.54 0.82
CA ARG A 46 25.31 12.97 0.01
C ARG A 46 24.07 12.65 0.83
N ALA A 47 24.22 12.19 2.07
CA ALA A 47 23.09 11.95 2.96
C ALA A 47 22.37 13.27 3.29
N LEU A 48 23.12 14.34 3.58
CA LEU A 48 22.56 15.67 3.84
C LEU A 48 21.94 16.30 2.59
N GLU A 49 22.51 16.11 1.40
CA GLU A 49 21.92 16.53 0.12
C GLU A 49 20.60 15.79 -0.16
N ARG A 50 20.53 14.49 0.11
CA ARG A 50 19.29 13.71 -0.05
C ARG A 50 18.24 14.07 0.98
N ALA A 51 18.66 14.51 2.16
CA ALA A 51 17.77 15.06 3.17
C ALA A 51 16.99 16.26 2.63
N ALA A 52 17.58 17.09 1.77
CA ALA A 52 16.87 18.21 1.14
C ALA A 52 15.65 17.77 0.30
N LEU A 53 15.60 16.50 -0.14
CA LEU A 53 14.48 15.97 -0.93
C LEU A 53 13.29 15.51 -0.08
N TRP A 54 13.54 14.96 1.13
CA TRP A 54 12.49 14.39 1.98
C TRP A 54 12.24 15.21 3.24
N LEU A 55 13.22 15.94 3.78
CA LEU A 55 13.08 16.83 4.93
C LEU A 55 12.62 18.21 4.48
N SER A 56 11.43 18.28 3.87
CA SER A 56 10.82 19.53 3.44
C SER A 56 9.36 19.61 3.89
N PRO A 57 8.81 20.82 4.11
CA PRO A 57 7.41 20.98 4.49
C PRO A 57 6.41 20.37 3.49
N LYS A 58 6.81 20.19 2.22
CA LYS A 58 5.97 19.61 1.16
C LYS A 58 5.46 18.22 1.48
N ILE A 59 6.20 17.40 2.23
CA ILE A 59 5.79 16.03 2.60
C ILE A 59 4.47 16.03 3.38
N VAL A 60 4.23 17.08 4.19
CA VAL A 60 3.09 17.20 5.09
C VAL A 60 2.18 18.39 4.74
N GLU A 61 2.38 18.97 3.56
CA GLU A 61 1.61 20.13 3.07
C GLU A 61 0.13 19.78 2.87
N ARG A 62 -0.15 18.57 2.39
CA ARG A 62 -1.52 18.13 2.10
C ARG A 62 -2.30 17.65 3.33
N TYR A 63 -1.65 17.49 4.48
CA TYR A 63 -2.32 17.09 5.72
C TYR A 63 -3.37 18.11 6.15
N ALA A 64 -4.62 17.66 6.23
CA ALA A 64 -5.71 18.35 6.91
C ALA A 64 -6.34 17.41 7.95
N PRO A 65 -6.53 17.85 9.21
CA PRO A 65 -7.09 16.99 10.26
C PRO A 65 -8.46 16.38 9.91
N ASP A 66 -9.31 17.13 9.21
CA ASP A 66 -10.67 16.69 8.86
C ASP A 66 -10.68 15.48 7.91
N ASP A 67 -9.64 15.32 7.09
CA ASP A 67 -9.49 14.15 6.20
C ASP A 67 -9.29 12.84 6.98
N PHE A 68 -9.03 12.94 8.29
CA PHE A 68 -8.79 11.83 9.22
C PHE A 68 -9.85 11.74 10.32
N ALA A 69 -10.99 12.44 10.18
CA ALA A 69 -12.04 12.48 11.20
C ALA A 69 -12.63 11.10 11.56
N ALA A 70 -12.52 10.11 10.65
CA ALA A 70 -12.96 8.74 10.89
C ALA A 70 -12.04 7.94 11.82
N TRP A 71 -10.86 8.48 12.17
CA TRP A 71 -9.88 7.81 13.03
C TRP A 71 -10.18 8.05 14.51
N SER A 72 -9.63 7.20 15.39
CA SER A 72 -9.79 7.40 16.84
C SER A 72 -9.16 8.73 17.30
N GLY A 73 -9.65 9.31 18.39
CA GLY A 73 -9.11 10.58 18.92
C GLY A 73 -7.61 10.51 19.23
N ASP A 74 -7.16 9.38 19.78
CA ASP A 74 -5.75 9.13 20.10
C ASP A 74 -4.88 9.04 18.84
N ASP A 75 -5.42 8.44 17.78
CA ASP A 75 -4.77 8.34 16.47
C ASP A 75 -4.65 9.70 15.78
N GLN A 76 -5.72 10.48 15.78
CA GLN A 76 -5.73 11.83 15.24
C GLN A 76 -4.75 12.74 16.00
N HIS A 77 -4.73 12.62 17.33
CA HIS A 77 -3.79 13.38 18.16
C HIS A 77 -2.34 13.01 17.87
N SER A 78 -2.04 11.70 17.83
CA SER A 78 -0.70 11.19 17.52
C SER A 78 -0.22 11.64 16.14
N LEU A 79 -1.08 11.54 15.11
CA LEU A 79 -0.71 11.97 13.76
C LEU A 79 -0.49 13.48 13.71
N ARG A 80 -1.37 14.27 14.33
CA ARG A 80 -1.24 15.73 14.38
C ARG A 80 0.10 16.14 15.01
N GLN A 81 0.43 15.57 16.16
CA GLN A 81 1.69 15.84 16.84
C GLN A 81 2.88 15.49 15.94
N ALA A 82 2.91 14.30 15.35
CA ALA A 82 4.00 13.89 14.48
C ALA A 82 4.14 14.78 13.23
N VAL A 83 3.02 15.26 12.67
CA VAL A 83 3.03 16.22 11.57
C VAL A 83 3.60 17.57 12.01
N ASP A 84 3.18 18.08 13.17
CA ASP A 84 3.63 19.38 13.68
C ASP A 84 5.13 19.34 14.03
N ASP A 85 5.60 18.25 14.64
CA ASP A 85 7.02 18.03 14.94
C ASP A 85 7.85 17.97 13.64
N PHE A 86 7.37 17.24 12.62
CA PHE A 86 8.03 17.19 11.32
C PHE A 86 8.07 18.56 10.64
N ARG A 87 6.96 19.32 10.66
CA ARG A 87 6.89 20.69 10.12
C ARG A 87 7.90 21.61 10.78
N ALA A 88 8.02 21.54 12.11
CA ALA A 88 8.95 22.37 12.87
C ALA A 88 10.41 22.10 12.46
N VAL A 89 10.80 20.83 12.31
CA VAL A 89 12.15 20.49 11.86
C VAL A 89 12.37 20.89 10.39
N ALA A 90 11.42 20.59 9.50
CA ALA A 90 11.54 20.89 8.09
C ALA A 90 11.59 22.40 7.79
N ALA A 91 10.87 23.22 8.56
CA ALA A 91 10.89 24.68 8.43
C ALA A 91 12.22 25.31 8.91
N ALA A 92 12.97 24.62 9.77
CA ALA A 92 14.28 25.08 10.23
C ALA A 92 15.40 24.83 9.20
N VAL A 93 15.17 24.00 8.18
CA VAL A 93 16.14 23.71 7.11
C VAL A 93 16.10 24.84 6.07
N PRO A 94 17.20 25.57 5.84
CA PRO A 94 17.23 26.63 4.83
C PRO A 94 17.02 26.06 3.42
N SER A 95 16.19 26.72 2.59
CA SER A 95 15.90 26.26 1.22
C SER A 95 17.09 26.25 0.27
N ASN A 96 18.17 26.96 0.62
CA ASN A 96 19.37 27.14 -0.20
C ASN A 96 20.65 26.51 0.40
N LYS A 97 20.54 25.76 1.50
CA LYS A 97 21.68 25.10 2.14
C LYS A 97 21.30 23.66 2.53
N PRO A 98 22.25 22.72 2.52
CA PRO A 98 21.98 21.39 3.06
C PRO A 98 21.63 21.48 4.55
N ALA A 99 20.83 20.53 5.02
CA ALA A 99 20.54 20.40 6.45
C ALA A 99 21.84 20.20 7.25
N THR A 100 21.90 20.73 8.48
CA THR A 100 22.97 20.38 9.41
C THR A 100 22.81 18.92 9.87
N ARG A 101 23.87 18.32 10.43
CA ARG A 101 23.79 16.96 11.02
C ARG A 101 22.71 16.85 12.10
N GLU A 102 22.56 17.89 12.92
CA GLU A 102 21.54 17.94 13.96
C GLU A 102 20.13 18.01 13.36
N GLN A 103 19.91 18.88 12.37
CA GLN A 103 18.64 18.96 11.65
C GLN A 103 18.29 17.64 10.96
N PHE A 104 19.29 16.98 10.36
CA PHE A 104 19.12 15.68 9.74
C PHE A 104 18.70 14.61 10.76
N SER A 105 19.41 14.50 11.89
CA SER A 105 19.08 13.55 12.95
C SER A 105 17.67 13.77 13.48
N ARG A 106 17.32 15.02 13.83
CA ARG A 106 15.97 15.37 14.28
C ARG A 106 14.91 15.10 13.21
N GLY A 107 15.26 15.28 11.94
CA GLY A 107 14.40 14.99 10.80
C GLY A 107 14.12 13.50 10.66
N LEU A 108 15.12 12.64 10.91
CA LEU A 108 14.94 11.19 10.92
C LEU A 108 14.00 10.77 12.05
N ASP A 109 14.21 11.30 13.26
CA ASP A 109 13.36 11.00 14.41
C ASP A 109 11.91 11.44 14.15
N ALA A 110 11.71 12.64 13.61
CA ALA A 110 10.38 13.15 13.26
C ALA A 110 9.72 12.34 12.12
N LEU A 111 10.50 11.92 11.11
CA LEU A 111 10.00 11.08 10.03
C LEU A 111 9.63 9.68 10.53
N ASP A 112 10.38 9.10 11.45
CA ASP A 112 10.06 7.80 12.08
C ASP A 112 8.75 7.89 12.87
N GLN A 113 8.58 8.93 13.69
CA GLN A 113 7.32 9.17 14.41
C GLN A 113 6.13 9.33 13.45
N LEU A 114 6.32 10.10 12.38
CA LEU A 114 5.31 10.27 11.34
C LEU A 114 4.97 8.94 10.64
N GLN A 115 5.98 8.14 10.29
CA GLN A 115 5.80 6.81 9.71
C GLN A 115 5.02 5.90 10.64
N ARG A 116 5.35 5.85 11.94
CA ARG A 116 4.64 5.01 12.93
C ARG A 116 3.18 5.42 13.10
N ALA A 117 2.91 6.73 13.14
CA ALA A 117 1.55 7.24 13.23
C ALA A 117 0.71 6.82 12.02
N VAL A 118 1.25 6.99 10.80
CA VAL A 118 0.58 6.55 9.56
C VAL A 118 0.45 5.02 9.50
N GLN A 119 1.52 4.30 9.82
CA GLN A 119 1.58 2.84 9.79
C GLN A 119 0.48 2.23 10.63
N ARG A 120 0.32 2.65 11.89
CA ARG A 120 -0.64 2.06 12.83
C ARG A 120 -2.05 2.01 12.24
N ILE A 121 -2.44 3.05 11.54
CA ILE A 121 -3.81 3.24 11.09
C ILE A 121 -4.03 2.62 9.72
N VAL A 122 -3.09 2.87 8.79
CA VAL A 122 -3.16 2.29 7.45
C VAL A 122 -3.05 0.77 7.52
N LEU A 123 -2.19 0.23 8.38
CA LEU A 123 -2.07 -1.22 8.57
C LEU A 123 -3.34 -1.80 9.17
N SER A 124 -3.93 -1.17 10.19
CA SER A 124 -5.18 -1.66 10.80
C SER A 124 -6.33 -1.75 9.79
N ASP A 125 -6.61 -0.67 9.04
CA ASP A 125 -7.65 -0.65 8.00
C ASP A 125 -7.35 -1.67 6.89
N TRP A 126 -6.07 -1.82 6.52
CA TRP A 126 -5.66 -2.79 5.51
C TRP A 126 -5.89 -4.23 5.96
N LEU A 127 -5.43 -4.61 7.15
CA LEU A 127 -5.61 -5.94 7.74
C LEU A 127 -7.10 -6.30 7.83
N GLU A 128 -7.92 -5.37 8.34
CA GLU A 128 -9.37 -5.57 8.46
C GLU A 128 -10.04 -5.74 7.09
N SER A 129 -9.66 -4.94 6.09
CA SER A 129 -10.23 -5.02 4.74
C SER A 129 -9.92 -6.35 4.05
N VAL A 130 -8.68 -6.83 4.20
CA VAL A 130 -8.21 -8.11 3.66
C VAL A 130 -8.91 -9.29 4.34
N GLU A 131 -9.02 -9.24 5.68
CA GLU A 131 -9.69 -10.28 6.45
C GLU A 131 -11.16 -10.40 6.04
N ARG A 132 -11.87 -9.26 5.91
CA ARG A 132 -13.26 -9.25 5.44
C ARG A 132 -13.41 -9.82 4.03
N LEU A 133 -12.58 -9.39 3.08
CA LEU A 133 -12.63 -9.89 1.71
C LEU A 133 -12.40 -11.41 1.66
N THR A 134 -11.44 -11.89 2.44
CA THR A 134 -11.09 -13.32 2.51
C THR A 134 -12.21 -14.15 3.15
N VAL A 135 -12.80 -13.67 4.25
CA VAL A 135 -13.96 -14.30 4.89
C VAL A 135 -15.14 -14.38 3.93
N GLN A 136 -15.42 -13.31 3.18
CA GLN A 136 -16.49 -13.30 2.18
C GLN A 136 -16.24 -14.31 1.07
N ALA A 137 -15.02 -14.34 0.52
CA ALA A 137 -14.63 -15.28 -0.54
C ALA A 137 -14.75 -16.74 -0.07
N GLU A 138 -14.29 -17.04 1.15
CA GLU A 138 -14.39 -18.39 1.73
C GLU A 138 -15.84 -18.81 1.97
N GLN A 139 -16.67 -17.89 2.47
CA GLN A 139 -18.10 -18.14 2.65
C GLN A 139 -18.76 -18.48 1.31
N TRP A 140 -18.50 -17.69 0.27
CA TRP A 140 -19.06 -17.95 -1.06
C TRP A 140 -18.55 -19.25 -1.66
N ALA A 141 -17.26 -19.55 -1.51
CA ALA A 141 -16.69 -20.83 -1.92
C ALA A 141 -17.43 -22.01 -1.28
N ARG A 142 -17.70 -21.94 0.03
CA ARG A 142 -18.50 -22.96 0.74
C ARG A 142 -19.92 -23.07 0.19
N GLU A 143 -20.58 -21.95 -0.07
CA GLU A 143 -21.94 -21.92 -0.65
C GLU A 143 -21.99 -22.51 -2.06
N PHE A 144 -20.88 -22.48 -2.81
CA PHE A 144 -20.72 -23.13 -4.11
C PHE A 144 -20.27 -24.60 -4.02
N GLY A 145 -20.07 -25.12 -2.80
CA GLY A 145 -19.57 -26.48 -2.57
C GLY A 145 -18.07 -26.65 -2.82
N TRP A 146 -17.31 -25.56 -2.87
CA TRP A 146 -15.86 -25.58 -3.06
C TRP A 146 -15.16 -25.76 -1.72
N GLN A 147 -14.16 -26.65 -1.70
CA GLN A 147 -13.30 -26.83 -0.53
C GLN A 147 -12.28 -25.70 -0.48
N SER A 148 -12.07 -25.11 0.69
CA SER A 148 -11.15 -24.00 0.85
C SER A 148 -10.31 -24.14 2.12
N ARG A 149 -9.13 -23.52 2.09
CA ARG A 149 -8.22 -23.38 3.23
C ARG A 149 -7.53 -22.03 3.18
N ARG A 150 -7.19 -21.50 4.36
CA ARG A 150 -6.40 -20.28 4.48
C ARG A 150 -4.96 -20.61 4.82
N GLU A 151 -4.05 -19.84 4.25
CA GLU A 151 -2.64 -19.82 4.63
C GLU A 151 -2.23 -18.40 5.01
N ARG A 152 -1.12 -18.26 5.74
CA ARG A 152 -0.58 -16.95 6.12
C ARG A 152 0.57 -16.59 5.19
N LYS A 153 0.41 -15.50 4.43
CA LYS A 153 1.47 -14.91 3.62
C LYS A 153 2.17 -13.80 4.40
N GLN A 154 3.50 -13.74 4.31
CA GLN A 154 4.28 -12.63 4.85
C GLN A 154 4.48 -11.58 3.76
N LEU A 155 4.32 -10.31 4.12
CA LEU A 155 4.54 -9.16 3.24
C LEU A 155 5.41 -8.13 3.97
N GLU A 156 6.17 -7.39 3.17
CA GLU A 156 6.99 -6.26 3.60
C GLU A 156 6.69 -5.04 2.73
N GLU A 157 6.25 -3.94 3.35
CA GLU A 157 6.06 -2.66 2.67
C GLU A 157 6.76 -1.53 3.43
N THR A 158 7.35 -0.56 2.71
CA THR A 158 8.21 0.49 3.30
C THR A 158 7.59 1.20 4.52
N VAL A 159 6.30 1.54 4.47
CA VAL A 159 5.60 2.22 5.57
C VAL A 159 4.92 1.24 6.52
N LEU A 160 4.46 0.08 6.05
CA LEU A 160 3.72 -0.86 6.88
C LEU A 160 4.62 -1.82 7.67
N GLY A 161 5.91 -1.88 7.32
CA GLY A 161 6.85 -2.84 7.87
C GLY A 161 6.53 -4.27 7.43
N ASN A 162 6.90 -5.23 8.28
CA ASN A 162 6.60 -6.64 8.11
C ASN A 162 5.26 -6.98 8.76
N TYR A 163 4.39 -7.65 8.03
CA TYR A 163 3.10 -8.13 8.53
C TYR A 163 2.64 -9.35 7.74
N SER A 164 1.58 -9.99 8.21
CA SER A 164 1.03 -11.18 7.58
C SER A 164 -0.45 -11.02 7.24
N LEU A 165 -0.85 -11.57 6.10
CA LEU A 165 -2.22 -11.58 5.60
C LEU A 165 -2.71 -13.00 5.32
N PRO A 166 -4.03 -13.26 5.43
CA PRO A 166 -4.61 -14.48 4.89
C PRO A 166 -4.50 -14.51 3.36
N GLN A 167 -4.07 -15.66 2.84
CA GLN A 167 -4.23 -16.07 1.46
C GLN A 167 -5.28 -17.19 1.44
N LEU A 168 -6.22 -17.14 0.50
CA LEU A 168 -7.25 -18.17 0.37
C LEU A 168 -6.91 -19.09 -0.80
N GLN A 169 -6.87 -20.38 -0.53
CA GLN A 169 -6.76 -21.43 -1.53
C GLN A 169 -8.07 -22.20 -1.57
N PHE A 170 -8.60 -22.46 -2.76
CA PHE A 170 -9.84 -23.22 -2.90
C PHE A 170 -9.87 -24.09 -4.16
N TYR A 171 -10.51 -25.24 -4.03
CA TYR A 171 -10.70 -26.20 -5.11
C TYR A 171 -12.09 -26.05 -5.70
N ALA A 172 -12.14 -25.63 -6.95
CA ALA A 172 -13.35 -25.49 -7.74
C ALA A 172 -13.15 -26.23 -9.07
N GLU A 173 -14.13 -27.04 -9.46
CA GLU A 173 -14.14 -27.67 -10.79
C GLU A 173 -12.82 -28.37 -11.19
N GLN A 174 -12.26 -29.16 -10.27
CA GLN A 174 -11.00 -29.91 -10.43
C GLN A 174 -9.71 -29.07 -10.52
N HIS A 175 -9.79 -27.75 -10.30
CA HIS A 175 -8.63 -26.86 -10.31
C HIS A 175 -8.43 -26.19 -8.96
N LEU A 176 -7.18 -25.90 -8.64
CA LEU A 176 -6.81 -25.11 -7.47
C LEU A 176 -6.77 -23.63 -7.87
N TYR A 177 -7.49 -22.81 -7.12
CA TYR A 177 -7.48 -21.36 -7.23
C TYR A 177 -6.80 -20.75 -6.00
N VAL A 178 -6.11 -19.63 -6.21
CA VAL A 178 -5.41 -18.89 -5.16
C VAL A 178 -5.83 -17.43 -5.24
N LEU A 179 -6.49 -16.95 -4.19
CA LEU A 179 -6.77 -15.54 -3.95
C LEU A 179 -5.67 -14.98 -3.04
N ASP A 180 -4.75 -14.26 -3.66
CA ASP A 180 -3.47 -13.86 -3.11
C ASP A 180 -3.41 -12.35 -2.83
N PRO A 181 -3.23 -11.92 -1.57
CA PRO A 181 -3.03 -10.50 -1.29
C PRO A 181 -1.68 -10.04 -1.86
N VAL A 182 -1.70 -8.92 -2.59
CA VAL A 182 -0.52 -8.39 -3.29
C VAL A 182 0.13 -7.27 -2.47
N ALA A 183 -0.56 -6.15 -2.27
CA ALA A 183 -0.05 -4.98 -1.55
C ALA A 183 -1.15 -3.98 -1.20
N ARG A 184 -0.91 -3.16 -0.17
CA ARG A 184 -1.71 -1.97 0.18
C ARG A 184 -1.44 -0.80 -0.76
N PHE A 185 -0.20 -0.63 -1.22
CA PHE A 185 0.20 0.52 -2.03
C PHE A 185 0.42 0.16 -3.51
N VAL A 186 -0.68 0.11 -4.28
CA VAL A 186 -0.65 -0.07 -5.74
C VAL A 186 -0.92 1.25 -6.49
N PRO A 187 -0.50 1.39 -7.76
CA PRO A 187 -0.87 2.54 -8.60
C PRO A 187 -2.39 2.59 -8.80
N GLY A 188 -3.01 3.75 -8.54
CA GLY A 188 -4.42 4.00 -8.79
C GLY A 188 -5.41 3.41 -7.79
N ALA A 189 -4.97 2.60 -6.82
CA ALA A 189 -5.87 1.93 -5.85
C ALA A 189 -5.29 1.89 -4.43
N SER A 190 -6.16 1.62 -3.45
CA SER A 190 -5.88 1.51 -2.02
C SER A 190 -5.66 0.06 -1.54
N GLY A 191 -5.44 -0.88 -2.46
CA GLY A 191 -5.12 -2.28 -2.15
C GLY A 191 -5.30 -3.16 -3.38
N ALA A 192 -4.66 -4.32 -3.40
CA ALA A 192 -4.79 -5.30 -4.48
C ALA A 192 -4.69 -6.75 -4.02
N PHE A 193 -5.40 -7.61 -4.73
CA PHE A 193 -5.26 -9.07 -4.73
C PHE A 193 -5.14 -9.56 -6.17
N ASP A 194 -4.55 -10.73 -6.33
CA ASP A 194 -4.68 -11.52 -7.56
C ASP A 194 -5.49 -12.78 -7.26
N LEU A 195 -6.41 -13.13 -8.16
CA LEU A 195 -7.05 -14.44 -8.19
C LEU A 195 -6.44 -15.21 -9.36
N SER A 196 -5.81 -16.35 -9.08
CA SER A 196 -5.13 -17.17 -10.07
C SER A 196 -5.63 -18.62 -10.07
N ILE A 197 -5.47 -19.29 -11.21
CA ILE A 197 -5.77 -20.72 -11.39
C ILE A 197 -4.47 -21.51 -11.61
N GLN A 198 -4.37 -22.68 -10.97
CA GLN A 198 -3.22 -23.59 -11.07
C GLN A 198 -3.56 -24.79 -11.98
N PRO A 199 -2.59 -25.30 -12.77
CA PRO A 199 -1.17 -24.92 -12.81
C PRO A 199 -0.83 -23.88 -13.91
N SER A 200 -1.81 -23.31 -14.62
CA SER A 200 -1.54 -22.41 -15.75
C SER A 200 -1.08 -21.01 -15.34
N TYR A 201 -1.35 -20.60 -14.09
CA TYR A 201 -1.06 -19.27 -13.54
C TYR A 201 -1.77 -18.11 -14.27
N TYR A 202 -2.85 -18.39 -15.02
CA TYR A 202 -3.74 -17.31 -15.46
C TYR A 202 -4.31 -16.62 -14.23
N LEU A 203 -4.42 -15.29 -14.30
CA LEU A 203 -4.88 -14.47 -13.18
C LEU A 203 -5.82 -13.37 -13.63
N THR A 204 -6.64 -12.93 -12.68
CA THR A 204 -7.34 -11.65 -12.71
C THR A 204 -7.02 -10.88 -11.44
N SER A 205 -6.96 -9.55 -11.54
CA SER A 205 -6.68 -8.70 -10.39
C SER A 205 -7.97 -8.17 -9.77
N LEU A 206 -7.93 -8.08 -8.45
CA LEU A 206 -8.88 -7.33 -7.65
C LEU A 206 -8.17 -6.10 -7.10
N TYR A 207 -8.87 -4.98 -7.03
CA TYR A 207 -8.33 -3.76 -6.44
C TYR A 207 -9.36 -3.08 -5.57
N ARG A 208 -8.89 -2.39 -4.52
CA ARG A 208 -9.73 -1.57 -3.66
C ARG A 208 -9.61 -0.13 -4.14
N ASP A 209 -10.71 0.51 -4.48
CA ASP A 209 -10.69 1.94 -4.80
C ASP A 209 -10.48 2.80 -3.55
N PHE A 210 -10.46 4.12 -3.71
CA PHE A 210 -10.29 5.03 -2.58
C PHE A 210 -11.56 5.25 -1.75
N ASP A 211 -12.73 4.84 -2.28
CA ASP A 211 -14.00 4.78 -1.56
C ASP A 211 -14.17 3.46 -0.77
N LYS A 212 -13.08 2.68 -0.67
CA LYS A 212 -12.97 1.43 0.07
C LYS A 212 -13.76 0.27 -0.53
N VAL A 213 -14.21 0.36 -1.78
CA VAL A 213 -14.92 -0.69 -2.49
C VAL A 213 -13.93 -1.57 -3.24
N TRP A 214 -14.08 -2.87 -3.10
CA TRP A 214 -13.32 -3.85 -3.89
C TRP A 214 -13.97 -4.04 -5.25
N HIS A 215 -13.16 -4.12 -6.28
CA HIS A 215 -13.55 -4.41 -7.66
C HIS A 215 -12.73 -5.57 -8.19
N ILE A 216 -13.28 -6.32 -9.13
CA ILE A 216 -12.60 -7.42 -9.85
C ILE A 216 -12.70 -7.20 -11.35
N HIS A 217 -11.64 -7.55 -12.06
CA HIS A 217 -11.65 -7.60 -13.52
C HIS A 217 -12.28 -8.92 -14.00
N LEU A 218 -13.26 -8.82 -14.88
CA LEU A 218 -13.95 -9.91 -15.55
C LEU A 218 -13.73 -9.84 -17.06
N ASP A 219 -14.15 -10.88 -17.78
CA ASP A 219 -14.04 -11.00 -19.24
C ASP A 219 -12.59 -10.86 -19.76
N LEU A 220 -11.75 -11.77 -19.26
CA LEU A 220 -10.29 -11.76 -19.48
C LEU A 220 -9.87 -12.02 -20.94
N LYS A 221 -10.80 -12.44 -21.81
CA LYS A 221 -10.55 -12.79 -23.21
C LYS A 221 -10.13 -11.59 -24.06
N HIS A 222 -10.54 -10.38 -23.67
CA HIS A 222 -10.24 -9.14 -24.39
C HIS A 222 -8.97 -8.44 -23.89
N GLY A 223 -8.18 -9.11 -23.04
CA GLY A 223 -7.00 -8.53 -22.40
C GLY A 223 -7.32 -7.45 -21.37
N ALA A 224 -6.28 -6.93 -20.71
CA ALA A 224 -6.42 -6.06 -19.53
C ALA A 224 -7.22 -4.76 -19.75
N ASN A 225 -7.34 -4.28 -20.99
CA ASN A 225 -8.05 -3.04 -21.33
C ASN A 225 -9.47 -3.27 -21.87
N GLY A 226 -9.82 -4.52 -22.21
CA GLY A 226 -11.14 -4.88 -22.73
C GLY A 226 -12.05 -5.57 -21.71
N GLY A 227 -11.48 -5.99 -20.57
CA GLY A 227 -12.23 -6.61 -19.49
C GLY A 227 -13.18 -5.65 -18.78
N ARG A 228 -14.27 -6.20 -18.27
CA ARG A 228 -15.28 -5.45 -17.48
C ARG A 228 -14.84 -5.39 -16.02
N VAL A 229 -14.92 -4.21 -15.42
CA VAL A 229 -14.72 -4.05 -13.97
C VAL A 229 -16.08 -4.15 -13.28
N GLU A 230 -16.17 -4.99 -12.26
CA GLU A 230 -17.37 -5.08 -11.40
C GLU A 230 -17.03 -4.96 -9.91
N PRO A 231 -17.95 -4.40 -9.10
CA PRO A 231 -17.85 -4.48 -7.65
C PRO A 231 -17.75 -5.94 -7.17
N TRP A 232 -16.92 -6.16 -6.17
CA TRP A 232 -16.72 -7.46 -5.55
C TRP A 232 -18.02 -7.97 -4.95
N SER A 233 -18.53 -9.05 -5.52
CA SER A 233 -19.79 -9.66 -5.15
C SER A 233 -19.70 -11.17 -5.36
N LYS A 234 -20.63 -11.92 -4.75
CA LYS A 234 -20.72 -13.38 -4.94
C LYS A 234 -20.81 -13.78 -6.42
N GLY A 235 -21.57 -13.01 -7.21
CA GLY A 235 -21.71 -13.24 -8.66
C GLY A 235 -20.41 -13.00 -9.41
N ALA A 236 -19.77 -11.85 -9.17
CA ALA A 236 -18.49 -11.51 -9.80
C ALA A 236 -17.37 -12.49 -9.42
N PHE A 237 -17.34 -12.97 -8.17
CA PHE A 237 -16.41 -14.01 -7.72
C PHE A 237 -16.62 -15.34 -8.44
N LYS A 238 -17.87 -15.77 -8.62
CA LYS A 238 -18.15 -16.99 -9.38
C LYS A 238 -17.75 -16.84 -10.84
N GLN A 239 -18.12 -15.71 -11.45
CA GLN A 239 -17.81 -15.43 -12.84
C GLN A 239 -16.30 -15.40 -13.10
N SER A 240 -15.50 -14.82 -12.20
CA SER A 240 -14.05 -14.78 -12.38
C SER A 240 -13.40 -16.16 -12.35
N VAL A 241 -13.91 -17.09 -11.53
CA VAL A 241 -13.50 -18.50 -11.52
C VAL A 241 -13.84 -19.17 -12.86
N GLU A 242 -15.05 -18.96 -13.37
CA GLU A 242 -15.50 -19.49 -14.67
C GLU A 242 -14.66 -18.91 -15.83
N ASP A 243 -14.36 -17.61 -15.80
CA ASP A 243 -13.55 -16.90 -16.80
C ASP A 243 -12.10 -17.43 -16.81
N LEU A 244 -11.48 -17.59 -15.64
CA LEU A 244 -10.12 -18.13 -15.51
C LEU A 244 -10.02 -19.56 -16.03
N ARG A 245 -11.01 -20.40 -15.71
CA ARG A 245 -11.09 -21.77 -16.23
C ARG A 245 -11.20 -21.79 -17.75
N ALA A 246 -11.96 -20.87 -18.34
CA ALA A 246 -12.15 -20.80 -19.79
C ALA A 246 -10.87 -20.41 -20.57
N LEU A 247 -9.79 -20.04 -19.86
CA LEU A 247 -8.48 -19.78 -20.45
C LEU A 247 -7.57 -21.01 -20.53
N LEU A 248 -7.90 -22.10 -19.80
CA LEU A 248 -7.18 -23.37 -19.86
C LEU A 248 -7.38 -24.06 -21.22
#